data_AF-A0A918SE21-F1
#
_entry.id   AF-A0A918SE21-F1
#
_cell.length_a   1.000
_cell.length_b   1.000
_cell.length_c   1.000
_cell.angle_alpha   90.00
_cell.angle_beta   90.00
_cell.angle_gamma   90.00
#
_symmetry.space_group_name_H-M   'P 1'
#
loop_
_entity.id
_entity.type
_entity.pdbx_description
1 polymer ?
#
loop_
_entity_poly.entity_id
_entity_poly.type
_entity_poly.pdbx_seq_one_letter_code
_entity_poly.pdbx_strand_id
1 'polypeptide(L)'
;MLEMIPFTANKGLNLLNQVNGLMQTFTDEVKETLPKVYSKDLIEILFKLPYTKCQYLIDAGLGNPKTVGNYLNELEEAGFLTSEKVEKEKQYLNYKLMEILENS
;
A
#
# COMPACT_ATOMS: atom_id res chain seq x y z
N MET A 1 29.27 -6.19 -22.31
CA MET A 1 27.84 -5.79 -22.24
C MET A 1 26.91 -6.98 -21.92
N LEU A 2 27.37 -8.00 -21.15
CA LEU A 2 26.57 -9.20 -20.82
C LEU A 2 26.25 -9.37 -19.32
N GLU A 3 26.77 -8.53 -18.42
CA GLU A 3 26.52 -8.67 -16.98
C GLU A 3 25.32 -7.86 -16.45
N MET A 4 24.69 -7.03 -17.28
CA MET A 4 23.61 -6.15 -16.83
C MET A 4 22.26 -6.88 -16.64
N ILE A 5 22.05 -8.00 -17.33
CA ILE A 5 20.81 -8.80 -17.24
C ILE A 5 20.70 -9.58 -15.90
N PRO A 6 21.72 -10.33 -15.45
CA PRO A 6 21.61 -11.07 -14.19
C PRO A 6 21.50 -10.16 -12.96
N PHE A 7 22.11 -8.96 -13.01
CA PHE A 7 22.04 -8.00 -11.91
C PHE A 7 20.63 -7.43 -11.74
N THR A 8 19.98 -7.07 -12.85
CA THR A 8 18.59 -6.57 -12.84
C THR A 8 17.59 -7.66 -12.43
N ALA A 9 17.82 -8.91 -12.86
CA ALA A 9 16.95 -10.04 -12.51
C ALA A 9 17.01 -10.38 -11.01
N ASN A 10 18.20 -10.38 -10.39
CA ASN A 10 18.33 -10.60 -8.96
C ASN A 10 17.73 -9.46 -8.13
N LYS A 11 17.90 -8.21 -8.59
CA LYS A 11 17.35 -7.03 -7.92
C LYS A 11 15.82 -7.07 -7.87
N GLY A 12 15.18 -7.43 -8.99
CA GLY A 12 13.73 -7.61 -9.07
C GLY A 12 13.22 -8.72 -8.15
N LEU A 13 13.92 -9.86 -8.09
CA LEU A 13 13.56 -10.97 -7.20
C LEU A 13 13.66 -10.60 -5.71
N ASN A 14 14.72 -9.89 -5.32
CA ASN A 14 14.88 -9.43 -3.94
C ASN A 14 13.77 -8.44 -3.56
N LEU A 15 13.43 -7.53 -4.47
CA LEU A 15 12.35 -6.57 -4.26
C LEU A 15 11.00 -7.27 -4.13
N LEU A 16 10.71 -8.26 -4.99
CA LEU A 16 9.51 -9.08 -4.89
C LEU A 16 9.42 -9.80 -3.55
N ASN A 17 10.52 -10.39 -3.05
CA ASN A 17 10.55 -11.05 -1.74
C ASN A 17 10.27 -10.07 -0.60
N GLN A 18 10.89 -8.88 -0.63
CA GLN A 18 10.67 -7.85 0.39
C GLN A 18 9.23 -7.34 0.38
N VAL A 19 8.67 -7.04 -0.80
CA VAL A 19 7.28 -6.60 -0.95
C VAL A 19 6.32 -7.69 -0.47
N ASN A 20 6.57 -8.96 -0.79
CA ASN A 20 5.69 -10.06 -0.38
C ASN A 20 5.73 -10.29 1.14
N GLY A 21 6.91 -10.19 1.76
CA GLY A 21 7.06 -10.22 3.22
C GLY A 21 6.33 -9.05 3.89
N LEU A 22 6.50 -7.84 3.36
CA LEU A 22 5.82 -6.67 3.90
C LEU A 22 4.30 -6.75 3.68
N MET A 23 3.84 -7.31 2.56
CA MET A 23 2.43 -7.59 2.30
C MET A 23 1.85 -8.53 3.35
N GLN A 24 2.54 -9.60 3.71
CA GLN A 24 2.09 -10.49 4.78
C GLN A 24 2.01 -9.78 6.12
N THR A 25 3.06 -9.08 6.54
CA THR A 25 3.07 -8.35 7.81
C THR A 25 1.97 -7.29 7.84
N PHE A 26 1.83 -6.51 6.77
CA PHE A 26 0.80 -5.49 6.63
C PHE A 26 -0.61 -6.11 6.67
N THR A 27 -0.80 -7.25 6.01
CA THR A 27 -2.06 -8.01 6.05
C THR A 27 -2.40 -8.42 7.47
N ASP A 28 -1.42 -8.94 8.22
CA ASP A 28 -1.61 -9.43 9.58
C ASP A 28 -1.88 -8.26 10.55
N GLU A 29 -1.07 -7.20 10.48
CA GLU A 29 -1.24 -6.00 11.30
C GLU A 29 -2.60 -5.31 11.03
N VAL A 30 -3.03 -5.16 9.76
CA VAL A 30 -4.35 -4.60 9.42
C VAL A 30 -5.48 -5.51 9.87
N LYS A 31 -5.30 -6.82 9.79
CA LYS A 31 -6.29 -7.79 10.28
C LYS A 31 -6.41 -7.77 11.80
N GLU A 32 -5.32 -7.52 12.52
CA GLU A 32 -5.28 -7.47 13.98
C GLU A 32 -5.85 -6.14 14.51
N THR A 33 -5.44 -5.01 13.92
CA THR A 33 -5.94 -3.69 14.29
C THR A 33 -7.37 -3.44 13.83
N LEU A 34 -7.69 -3.80 12.59
CA LEU A 34 -8.92 -3.38 11.90
C LEU A 34 -9.57 -4.54 11.11
N PRO A 35 -9.99 -5.63 11.79
CA PRO A 35 -10.59 -6.80 11.13
C PRO A 35 -11.88 -6.49 10.36
N LYS A 36 -12.57 -5.38 10.68
CA LYS A 36 -13.77 -4.91 9.98
C LYS A 36 -13.46 -4.15 8.68
N VAL A 37 -12.31 -3.51 8.62
CA VAL A 37 -11.83 -2.73 7.46
C VAL A 37 -11.04 -3.62 6.51
N TYR A 38 -10.37 -4.62 7.06
CA TYR A 38 -9.59 -5.60 6.34
C TYR A 38 -10.39 -6.21 5.18
N SER A 39 -9.92 -5.95 3.96
CA SER A 39 -10.39 -6.59 2.74
C SER A 39 -9.17 -6.97 1.92
N LYS A 40 -9.17 -8.18 1.35
CA LYS A 40 -8.09 -8.63 0.46
C LYS A 40 -7.90 -7.65 -0.70
N ASP A 41 -9.01 -7.18 -1.29
CA ASP A 41 -8.99 -6.13 -2.31
C ASP A 41 -8.30 -4.84 -1.83
N LEU A 42 -8.57 -4.38 -0.61
CA LEU A 42 -7.96 -3.16 -0.07
C LEU A 42 -6.44 -3.27 -0.07
N ILE A 43 -5.92 -4.39 0.44
CA ILE A 43 -4.49 -4.64 0.55
C ILE A 43 -3.88 -4.80 -0.83
N GLU A 44 -4.53 -5.55 -1.73
CA GLU A 44 -4.05 -5.66 -3.11
C GLU A 44 -3.96 -4.30 -3.79
N ILE A 45 -4.96 -3.42 -3.65
CA ILE A 45 -4.95 -2.08 -4.24
C ILE A 45 -3.82 -1.23 -3.64
N LEU A 46 -3.65 -1.25 -2.31
CA LEU A 46 -2.57 -0.53 -1.64
C LEU A 46 -1.18 -0.98 -2.11
N PHE A 47 -1.00 -2.27 -2.36
CA PHE A 47 0.26 -2.84 -2.84
C PHE A 47 0.45 -2.68 -4.36
N LYS A 48 -0.64 -2.53 -5.10
CA LYS A 48 -0.63 -2.29 -6.55
C LYS A 48 -0.33 -0.83 -6.87
N LEU A 49 -0.71 0.10 -5.99
CA LEU A 49 -0.51 1.53 -6.14
C LEU A 49 0.16 2.11 -4.88
N PRO A 50 1.47 2.43 -4.91
CA PRO A 50 2.17 3.03 -3.77
C PRO A 50 1.54 4.37 -3.33
N TYR A 51 0.83 5.04 -4.25
CA TYR A 51 0.03 6.23 -3.99
C TYR A 51 -1.45 5.86 -4.10
N THR A 52 -2.17 5.92 -2.97
CA THR A 52 -3.60 5.62 -2.96
C THR A 52 -4.40 6.89 -2.68
N LYS A 53 -5.35 7.22 -3.55
CA LYS A 53 -6.35 8.27 -3.26
C LYS A 53 -7.63 7.63 -2.75
N CYS A 54 -8.39 8.38 -1.96
CA CYS A 54 -9.74 7.98 -1.56
C CYS A 54 -10.59 7.61 -2.79
N GLN A 55 -10.45 8.37 -3.88
CA GLN A 55 -11.09 8.10 -5.16
C GLN A 55 -10.72 6.73 -5.76
N TYR A 56 -9.46 6.28 -5.64
CA TYR A 56 -9.00 5.01 -6.20
C TYR A 56 -9.63 3.81 -5.51
N LEU A 57 -9.77 3.87 -4.18
CA LEU A 57 -10.44 2.82 -3.42
C LEU A 57 -11.94 2.78 -3.72
N ILE A 58 -12.58 3.94 -3.88
CA ILE A 58 -13.98 4.03 -4.31
C ILE A 58 -14.16 3.45 -5.72
N ASP A 59 -13.29 3.82 -6.66
CA ASP A 59 -13.31 3.35 -8.05
C ASP A 59 -13.06 1.84 -8.16
N ALA A 60 -12.18 1.32 -7.30
CA ALA A 60 -11.94 -0.11 -7.17
C ALA A 60 -13.08 -0.88 -6.47
N GLY A 61 -14.15 -0.21 -6.07
CA GLY A 61 -15.35 -0.86 -5.54
C GLY A 61 -15.28 -1.25 -4.06
N LEU A 62 -14.36 -0.69 -3.27
CA LEU A 62 -14.27 -0.96 -1.82
C LEU A 62 -15.53 -0.52 -1.05
N GLY A 63 -16.32 0.38 -1.64
CA GLY A 63 -17.57 0.84 -1.07
C GLY A 63 -17.78 2.35 -1.24
N ASN A 64 -18.76 2.86 -0.51
CA ASN A 64 -19.14 4.27 -0.58
C ASN A 64 -18.02 5.19 -0.06
N PRO A 65 -17.94 6.45 -0.53
CA PRO A 65 -16.94 7.43 -0.09
C PRO A 65 -16.88 7.64 1.43
N LYS A 66 -18.02 7.51 2.13
CA LYS A 66 -18.05 7.58 3.60
C LYS A 66 -17.32 6.40 4.24
N THR A 67 -17.54 5.18 3.73
CA THR A 67 -16.92 3.97 4.27
C THR A 67 -15.42 3.96 3.98
N VAL A 68 -15.03 4.30 2.75
CA VAL A 68 -13.62 4.41 2.36
C VAL A 68 -12.89 5.50 3.15
N GLY A 69 -13.54 6.63 3.40
CA GLY A 69 -12.99 7.68 4.27
C GLY A 69 -12.73 7.18 5.68
N ASN A 70 -13.64 6.38 6.25
CA ASN A 70 -13.46 5.78 7.58
C ASN A 70 -12.28 4.79 7.58
N TYR A 71 -12.21 3.93 6.58
CA TYR A 71 -11.13 2.95 6.41
C TYR A 71 -9.76 3.61 6.30
N LEU A 72 -9.65 4.68 5.50
CA LEU A 72 -8.41 5.43 5.35
C LEU A 72 -8.01 6.17 6.63
N ASN A 73 -8.98 6.69 7.37
CA ASN A 73 -8.73 7.31 8.66
C ASN A 73 -8.23 6.29 9.67
N GLU A 74 -8.87 5.13 9.75
CA GLU A 74 -8.45 4.03 10.62
C GLU A 74 -7.04 3.52 10.26
N LEU A 75 -6.73 3.38 8.96
CA LEU A 75 -5.40 3.02 8.48
C LEU A 75 -4.34 4.09 8.77
N GLU A 76 -4.72 5.36 8.74
CA GLU A 76 -3.86 6.47 9.14
C GLU A 76 -3.60 6.45 10.65
N GLU A 77 -4.65 6.28 11.46
CA GLU A 77 -4.55 6.21 12.93
C GLU A 77 -3.72 5.02 13.41
N ALA A 78 -3.79 3.90 12.69
CA ALA A 78 -2.96 2.74 12.95
C ALA A 78 -1.52 2.88 12.40
N GLY A 79 -1.19 3.96 11.70
CA GLY A 79 0.16 4.26 11.21
C GLY A 79 0.58 3.49 9.96
N PHE A 80 -0.37 2.87 9.25
CA PHE A 80 -0.10 2.15 8.00
C PHE A 80 0.03 3.08 6.81
N LEU A 81 -0.76 4.15 6.80
CA LEU A 81 -0.82 5.14 5.75
C LEU A 81 -0.51 6.52 6.32
N THR A 82 0.18 7.33 5.55
CA THR A 82 0.37 8.75 5.85
C THR A 82 -0.47 9.57 4.88
N SER A 83 -1.37 10.38 5.41
CA SER A 83 -2.14 11.30 4.59
C SER A 83 -1.30 12.56 4.27
N GLU A 84 -0.97 12.76 3.00
CA GLU A 84 -0.32 13.97 2.52
C GLU A 84 -1.32 14.82 1.73
N LYS A 85 -1.38 16.10 2.06
CA LYS A 85 -2.32 17.03 1.43
C LYS A 85 -1.64 17.69 0.22
N VAL A 86 -1.83 17.11 -0.96
CA VAL A 86 -1.29 17.64 -2.21
C VAL A 86 -2.34 18.49 -2.92
N GLU A 87 -2.11 19.80 -2.94
CA GLU A 87 -2.88 20.89 -3.58
C GLU A 87 -4.39 20.98 -3.29
N LYS A 88 -5.19 19.97 -3.66
CA LYS A 88 -6.66 19.95 -3.50
C LYS A 88 -7.23 18.60 -3.08
N GLU A 89 -6.41 17.56 -2.95
CA GLU A 89 -6.85 16.21 -2.60
C GLU A 89 -6.00 15.64 -1.46
N LYS A 90 -6.63 14.87 -0.57
CA LYS A 90 -5.90 14.03 0.39
C LYS A 90 -5.41 12.80 -0.35
N GLN A 91 -4.08 12.64 -0.41
CA GLN A 91 -3.44 11.43 -0.91
C GLN A 91 -2.94 10.63 0.29
N TYR A 92 -3.03 9.32 0.20
CA TYR A 92 -2.56 8.41 1.23
C TYR A 92 -1.36 7.65 0.69
N LEU A 93 -0.24 7.84 1.35
CA LEU A 93 1.02 7.23 1.00
C LEU A 93 1.27 6.02 1.90
N ASN A 94 1.62 4.88 1.30
CA ASN A 94 2.14 3.76 2.06
C ASN A 94 3.66 3.93 2.20
N TYR A 95 4.09 4.56 3.30
CA TYR A 95 5.51 4.83 3.56
C TYR A 95 6.33 3.53 3.66
N LYS A 96 5.78 2.47 4.28
CA LYS A 96 6.43 1.16 4.40
C LYS A 96 6.75 0.54 3.03
N LEU A 97 5.81 0.67 2.08
CA LEU A 97 6.04 0.23 0.70
C LEU A 97 7.06 1.11 -0.01
N MET A 98 6.96 2.44 0.16
CA MET A 98 7.84 3.38 -0.51
C MET A 98 9.28 3.24 -0.05
N GLU A 99 9.53 2.96 1.23
CA GLU A 99 10.87 2.65 1.75
C GLU A 99 11.50 1.42 1.08
N ILE A 100 10.72 0.36 0.79
CA ILE A 100 11.21 -0.81 0.05
C ILE A 100 11.54 -0.45 -1.40
N LEU A 101 10.71 0.38 -2.04
CA LEU A 101 10.95 0.82 -3.42
C LEU A 101 12.15 1.77 -3.53
N GLU A 102 12.34 2.66 -2.56
CA GLU A 102 13.46 3.61 -2.51
C GLU A 102 14.80 2.95 -2.15
N ASN A 103 14.81 1.88 -1.35
CA ASN A 103 16.03 1.11 -1.04
C ASN A 103 16.54 0.21 -2.19
N SER A 104 16.01 0.37 -3.40
CA SER A 104 16.39 -0.43 -4.58
C SER A 104 17.54 0.20 -5.37
#